data_AF-A0A1X7M749-F1
#
_entry.id   AF-A0A1X7M749-F1
#
_cell.length_a   1.000
_cell.length_b   1.000
_cell.length_c   1.000
_cell.angle_alpha   90.00
_cell.angle_beta   90.00
_cell.angle_gamma   90.00
#
_symmetry.space_group_name_H-M   'P 1'
#
loop_
_entity.id
_entity.type
_entity.pdbx_description
1 polymer ?
#
loop_
_entity_poly.entity_id
_entity_poly.type
_entity_poly.pdbx_seq_one_letter_code
_entity_poly.pdbx_strand_id
1 'polypeptide(L)' 'MVVTPAPVIQEAIKPPRDMVTVAPMPPAPSAYAGGRKSLPPDVLLRHASDYGAWCQTNAAKLRALAIFFWPERP' A
#
# COMPACT_ATOMS: atom_id res chain seq x y z
N MET A 1 48.18 4.33 22.62
CA MET A 1 46.72 4.44 22.84
C MET A 1 46.03 3.58 21.81
N VAL A 2 45.21 2.62 22.24
CA VAL A 2 44.41 1.80 21.32
C VAL A 2 43.15 2.62 21.01
N VAL A 3 43.06 3.12 19.77
CA VAL A 3 41.86 3.82 19.30
C VAL A 3 40.87 2.76 18.84
N THR A 4 39.81 2.55 19.61
CA THR A 4 38.69 1.72 19.17
C THR A 4 37.89 2.53 18.13
N PRO A 5 37.75 2.05 16.88
CA PRO A 5 36.92 2.75 15.91
C PRO A 5 35.47 2.78 16.38
N ALA A 6 34.80 3.90 16.14
CA ALA A 6 33.38 4.06 16.44
C ALA A 6 32.56 3.00 15.66
N PRO A 7 31.48 2.46 16.24
CA PRO A 7 30.64 1.49 15.55
C PRO A 7 30.12 2.10 14.25
N VAL A 8 30.39 1.41 13.13
CA VAL A 8 29.82 1.77 11.83
C VAL A 8 28.34 1.44 11.89
N ILE A 9 27.49 2.46 11.98
CA ILE A 9 26.04 2.30 11.83
C ILE A 9 25.80 1.91 10.37
N GLN A 10 25.53 0.63 10.12
CA GLN A 10 25.14 0.15 8.79
C GLN A 10 23.72 0.65 8.50
N GLU A 11 23.54 1.34 7.38
CA GLU A 11 22.21 1.75 6.92
C GLU A 11 21.36 0.48 6.70
N ALA A 12 20.23 0.38 7.40
CA ALA A 12 19.30 -0.72 7.21
C ALA A 12 18.83 -0.75 5.75
N ILE A 13 18.84 -1.93 5.13
CA ILE A 13 18.38 -2.12 3.75
C ILE A 13 16.93 -1.62 3.66
N LYS A 14 16.71 -0.60 2.84
CA LYS A 14 15.38 -0.02 2.63
C LYS A 14 14.55 -0.94 1.72
N PRO A 15 13.25 -1.14 2.00
CA PRO A 15 12.38 -1.86 1.09
C PRO A 15 12.28 -1.10 -0.25
N PRO A 16 12.11 -1.82 -1.36
CA PRO A 16 11.76 -1.23 -2.65
C PRO A 16 10.63 -0.19 -2.56
N ARG A 17 10.75 0.90 -3.33
CA ARG A 17 9.81 2.04 -3.27
C ARG A 17 8.38 1.63 -3.58
N ASP A 18 8.19 0.72 -4.51
CA ASP A 18 6.90 0.14 -4.91
C ASP A 18 6.19 -0.59 -3.76
N MET A 19 6.94 -1.20 -2.83
CA MET A 19 6.37 -1.85 -1.64
C MET A 19 5.81 -0.86 -0.62
N VAL A 20 6.39 0.33 -0.51
CA VAL A 20 5.98 1.37 0.45
C VAL A 20 5.08 2.45 -0.15
N THR A 21 4.98 2.50 -1.48
CA THR A 21 4.11 3.46 -2.17
C THR A 21 2.68 2.97 -2.13
N VAL A 22 1.81 3.67 -1.40
CA VAL A 22 0.38 3.35 -1.32
C VAL A 22 -0.27 3.42 -2.71
N ALA A 23 -1.13 2.47 -3.04
CA ALA A 23 -1.87 2.54 -4.31
C ALA A 23 -2.82 3.76 -4.30
N PRO A 24 -3.05 4.43 -5.44
CA PRO A 24 -3.97 5.56 -5.50
C PRO A 24 -5.37 5.12 -5.06
N MET A 25 -5.95 5.83 -4.09
CA MET A 25 -7.29 5.52 -3.60
C MET A 25 -8.32 5.77 -4.70
N PRO A 26 -9.26 4.83 -4.94
CA PRO A 26 -10.37 5.04 -5.86
C PRO A 26 -11.19 6.26 -5.44
N PRO A 27 -11.75 7.02 -6.40
CA PRO A 27 -12.59 8.16 -6.08
C PRO A 27 -13.91 7.72 -5.41
N ALA A 28 -14.56 8.68 -4.76
CA ALA A 28 -15.88 8.49 -4.17
C ALA A 28 -16.91 8.04 -5.23
N PRO A 29 -17.96 7.29 -4.86
CA PRO A 29 -18.98 6.81 -5.80
C PRO A 29 -19.58 7.91 -6.70
N SER A 30 -19.75 9.12 -6.14
CA SER A 30 -20.29 10.28 -6.86
C SER A 30 -19.44 10.69 -8.08
N ALA A 31 -18.13 10.44 -8.07
CA ALA A 31 -17.25 10.71 -9.21
C ALA A 31 -17.59 9.82 -10.41
N TYR A 32 -18.05 8.59 -10.18
CA TYR A 32 -18.51 7.69 -11.24
C TYR A 32 -19.91 8.02 -11.73
N ALA A 33 -20.71 8.71 -10.92
CA ALA A 33 -22.08 9.07 -11.23
C ALA A 33 -22.20 10.20 -12.26
N GLY A 34 -21.11 10.88 -12.63
CA GLY A 34 -21.09 11.88 -13.70
C GLY A 34 -22.08 13.04 -13.50
N GLY A 35 -22.31 13.46 -12.25
CA GLY A 35 -23.25 14.54 -11.91
C GLY A 35 -24.71 14.11 -11.76
N ARG A 36 -25.02 12.81 -11.80
CA ARG A 36 -26.35 12.29 -11.44
C ARG A 36 -26.66 12.59 -9.97
N LYS A 37 -27.92 12.97 -9.70
CA LYS A 37 -28.41 13.26 -8.34
C LYS A 37 -28.51 12.03 -7.44
N SER A 38 -28.50 10.83 -8.02
CA SER A 38 -28.53 9.55 -7.30
C SER A 38 -27.37 8.67 -7.73
N LEU A 39 -27.02 7.70 -6.88
CA LEU A 39 -26.02 6.67 -7.17
C LEU A 39 -26.74 5.45 -7.75
N PRO A 40 -26.70 5.23 -9.07
CA PRO A 40 -27.32 4.06 -9.66
C PRO A 40 -26.52 2.78 -9.28
N PRO A 41 -27.16 1.59 -9.31
CA PRO A 41 -26.51 0.36 -8.86
C PRO A 41 -25.20 0.03 -9.58
N ASP A 42 -25.08 0.32 -10.87
CA ASP A 42 -23.86 0.11 -11.66
C ASP A 42 -22.67 0.95 -11.15
N VAL A 43 -22.93 2.19 -10.72
CA VAL A 43 -21.93 3.07 -10.10
C VAL A 43 -21.45 2.51 -8.76
N LEU A 44 -22.36 2.02 -7.94
CA LEU A 44 -22.02 1.42 -6.65
C LEU A 44 -21.21 0.13 -6.84
N LEU A 45 -21.62 -0.72 -7.78
CA LEU A 45 -20.90 -1.96 -8.12
C LEU A 45 -19.50 -1.66 -8.65
N ARG A 46 -19.37 -0.65 -9.52
CA ARG A 46 -18.07 -0.22 -10.01
C ARG A 46 -17.18 0.29 -8.88
N HIS A 47 -17.68 1.17 -8.01
CA HIS A 47 -16.92 1.65 -6.86
C HIS A 47 -16.48 0.49 -5.95
N ALA A 48 -17.38 -0.45 -5.66
CA ALA A 48 -17.08 -1.60 -4.82
C ALA A 48 -15.96 -2.47 -5.42
N SER A 49 -15.97 -2.70 -6.73
CA SER A 49 -14.91 -3.43 -7.44
C SER A 49 -13.56 -2.69 -7.36
N ASP A 50 -13.55 -1.40 -7.70
CA ASP A 50 -12.33 -0.58 -7.70
C ASP A 50 -11.74 -0.45 -6.28
N TYR A 51 -12.60 -0.27 -5.27
CA TYR A 51 -12.21 -0.23 -3.87
C TYR A 51 -11.68 -1.59 -3.37
N GLY A 52 -12.32 -2.69 -3.77
CA GLY A 52 -11.85 -4.04 -3.47
C GLY A 52 -10.44 -4.29 -4.03
N ALA A 53 -10.20 -3.94 -5.30
CA ALA A 53 -8.89 -4.07 -5.94
C ALA A 53 -7.81 -3.21 -5.24
N TRP A 54 -8.17 -2.00 -4.81
CA TRP A 54 -7.27 -1.13 -4.04
C TRP A 54 -6.90 -1.76 -2.68
N CYS A 55 -7.87 -2.30 -1.94
CA CYS A 55 -7.63 -2.99 -0.67
C CYS A 55 -6.70 -4.20 -0.85
N GLN A 56 -6.96 -5.04 -1.85
CA GLN A 56 -6.13 -6.22 -2.15
C GLN A 56 -4.70 -5.82 -2.51
N THR A 57 -4.53 -4.76 -3.31
CA THR A 57 -3.20 -4.26 -3.69
C THR A 57 -2.39 -3.79 -2.47
N ASN A 58 -3.01 -3.01 -1.58
CA ASN A 58 -2.33 -2.56 -0.37
C ASN A 58 -2.06 -3.71 0.61
N ALA A 59 -2.96 -4.69 0.72
CA ALA A 59 -2.74 -5.89 1.53
C ALA A 59 -1.54 -6.71 1.01
N ALA A 60 -1.40 -6.85 -0.31
CA ALA A 60 -0.24 -7.52 -0.91
C ALA A 60 1.07 -6.78 -0.60
N LYS A 61 1.07 -5.45 -0.64
CA LYS A 61 2.22 -4.61 -0.26
C LYS A 61 2.60 -4.75 1.21
N LEU A 62 1.61 -4.72 2.11
CA LEU A 62 1.83 -4.95 3.53
C LEU A 62 2.40 -6.35 3.80
N ARG A 63 1.91 -7.38 3.09
CA ARG A 63 2.45 -8.74 3.17
C ARG A 63 3.90 -8.79 2.68
N ALA A 64 4.22 -8.13 1.56
CA ALA A 64 5.58 -8.04 1.06
C ALA A 64 6.51 -7.34 2.07
N LEU A 65 6.05 -6.24 2.70
CA LEU A 65 6.81 -5.56 3.76
C LEU A 65 7.02 -6.45 4.99
N ALA A 66 5.99 -7.20 5.39
CA ALA A 66 6.11 -8.16 6.48
C ALA A 66 7.19 -9.22 6.19
N ILE A 67 7.19 -9.80 4.98
CA ILE A 67 8.22 -10.76 4.55
C ILE A 67 9.61 -10.11 4.49
N PHE A 68 9.71 -8.88 3.99
CA PHE A 68 10.98 -8.15 3.87
C PHE A 68 11.64 -7.89 5.22
N PHE A 69 10.86 -7.48 6.23
CA PHE A 69 11.39 -7.17 7.55
C PHE A 69 11.41 -8.37 8.52
N TRP A 70 10.55 -9.38 8.30
CA TRP A 70 10.40 -10.56 9.16
C TRP A 70 10.20 -11.85 8.33
N PRO A 71 11.24 -12.33 7.61
CA PRO A 71 11.12 -13.47 6.72
C PRO A 71 10.83 -14.81 7.42
N GLU A 72 11.00 -14.89 8.74
CA GLU A 72 10.91 -16.14 9.52
C GLU A 72 9.62 -16.32 10.33
N ARG A 73 8.62 -15.43 10.23
CA ARG A 73 7.35 -15.64 10.94
C ARG A 73 6.42 -16.59 10.14
N PRO A 74 6.09 -17.78 10.67
CA PRO A 74 5.08 -18.66 10.08
C PRO A 74 3.67 -18.07 10.16
#